data_AF-A0A9D7PYU9-F1
#
_entry.id   AF-A0A9D7PYU9-F1
#
_cell.length_a   1.000
_cell.length_b   1.000
_cell.length_c   1.000
_cell.angle_alpha   90.00
_cell.angle_beta   90.00
_cell.angle_gamma   90.00
#
_symmetry.space_group_name_H-M   'P 1'
#
loop_
_entity.id
_entity.type
_entity.pdbx_description
1 polymer ?
#
loop_
_entity_poly.entity_id
_entity_poly.type
_entity_poly.pdbx_seq_one_letter_code
_entity_poly.pdbx_strand_id
1 'polypeptide(L)'
;MNNISFSPETIVTGLVAHPAKHSFSPSIHNTAASLLGLNFVFLAFGVLPGDLESAVSGMIAFNIRGLNLSLPTKKRYSHFSIQKALKFPIQERQTQL
;
A
#
# COMPACT_ATOMS: atom_id res chain seq x y z
N MET A 1 19.41 8.61 -13.16
CA MET A 1 18.58 8.23 -12.00
C MET A 1 17.34 9.12 -12.04
N ASN A 2 16.14 8.55 -12.11
CA ASN A 2 14.93 9.37 -12.05
C ASN A 2 14.80 9.90 -10.62
N ASN A 3 14.77 11.22 -10.48
CA ASN A 3 14.57 11.85 -9.17
C ASN A 3 13.09 11.73 -8.80
N ILE A 4 12.78 10.79 -7.91
CA ILE A 4 11.47 10.77 -7.25
C ILE A 4 11.50 11.89 -6.21
N SER A 5 10.64 12.89 -6.39
CA SER A 5 10.43 13.97 -5.42
C SER A 5 9.27 13.60 -4.51
N PHE A 6 9.43 13.79 -3.20
CA PHE A 6 8.39 13.52 -2.21
C PHE A 6 7.89 14.84 -1.59
N SER A 7 6.60 14.90 -1.30
CA SER A 7 5.94 16.03 -0.63
C SER A 7 5.05 15.53 0.51
N PRO A 8 4.56 16.41 1.40
CA PRO A 8 3.60 16.03 2.44
C PRO A 8 2.32 15.37 1.92
N GLU A 9 1.96 15.61 0.65
CA GLU A 9 0.79 15.05 -0.03
C GLU A 9 1.08 13.70 -0.71
N THR A 10 2.33 13.20 -0.69
CA THR A 10 2.67 11.92 -1.31
C THR A 10 1.86 10.79 -0.70
N ILE A 11 1.14 10.06 -1.57
CA ILE A 11 0.37 8.89 -1.15
C ILE A 11 1.30 7.69 -0.99
N VAL A 12 1.29 7.07 0.17
CA VAL A 12 1.99 5.79 0.40
C VAL A 12 1.04 4.64 0.08
N THR A 13 1.49 3.73 -0.78
CA THR A 13 0.80 2.49 -1.17
C THR A 13 1.79 1.33 -1.23
N GLY A 14 1.33 0.10 -1.46
CA GLY A 14 2.28 -1.01 -1.54
C GLY A 14 1.72 -2.41 -1.62
N LEU A 15 2.63 -3.36 -1.43
CA LEU A 15 2.40 -4.79 -1.41
C LEU A 15 2.72 -5.33 -0.02
N VAL A 16 1.81 -6.08 0.59
CA VAL A 16 2.07 -6.87 1.79
C VAL A 16 2.35 -8.32 1.40
N ALA A 17 3.54 -8.81 1.76
CA ALA A 17 3.97 -10.17 1.44
C ALA A 17 5.05 -10.67 2.41
N HIS A 18 5.25 -11.98 2.46
CA HIS A 18 6.40 -12.58 3.12
C HIS A 18 6.87 -13.81 2.35
N PRO A 19 8.09 -13.81 1.78
CA PRO A 19 9.04 -12.69 1.70
C PRO A 19 8.61 -11.61 0.68
N ALA A 20 8.77 -10.33 1.01
CA ALA A 20 8.40 -9.21 0.12
C ALA A 20 9.53 -8.76 -0.84
N LYS A 21 10.79 -9.05 -0.49
CA LYS A 21 12.00 -8.50 -1.13
C LYS A 21 12.20 -8.87 -2.62
N HIS A 22 11.52 -9.91 -3.10
CA HIS A 22 11.67 -10.40 -4.48
C HIS A 22 10.64 -9.80 -5.43
N SER A 23 9.76 -8.93 -4.94
CA SER A 23 8.75 -8.31 -5.79
C SER A 23 9.35 -7.23 -6.68
N PHE A 24 9.07 -7.32 -7.98
CA PHE A 24 9.35 -6.25 -8.93
C PHE A 24 8.29 -5.14 -8.91
N SER A 25 7.15 -5.34 -8.21
CA SER A 25 6.05 -4.37 -8.16
C SER A 25 6.48 -2.96 -7.74
N PRO A 26 7.34 -2.75 -6.72
CA PRO A 26 7.83 -1.42 -6.37
C PRO A 26 8.55 -0.73 -7.53
N SER A 27 9.42 -1.45 -8.25
CA SER A 27 10.15 -0.89 -9.39
C SER A 27 9.18 -0.46 -10.50
N ILE A 28 8.23 -1.32 -10.85
CA ILE A 28 7.24 -1.06 -11.91
C ILE A 28 6.36 0.14 -11.54
N HIS A 29 5.74 0.12 -10.36
CA HIS A 29 4.80 1.17 -9.95
C HIS A 29 5.47 2.52 -9.74
N ASN A 30 6.66 2.57 -9.14
CA ASN A 30 7.37 3.84 -8.94
C ASN A 30 7.90 4.42 -10.25
N THR A 31 8.31 3.57 -11.20
CA THR A 31 8.67 4.01 -12.56
C THR A 31 7.47 4.61 -13.26
N ALA A 32 6.31 3.94 -13.22
CA ALA A 32 5.07 4.45 -13.78
C ALA A 32 4.64 5.76 -13.11
N ALA A 33 4.73 5.86 -11.78
CA ALA A 33 4.42 7.10 -11.05
C ALA A 33 5.28 8.27 -11.54
N SER A 34 6.59 8.04 -11.68
CA SER A 34 7.54 9.04 -12.18
C SER A 34 7.25 9.45 -13.62
N LEU A 35 6.95 8.51 -14.51
CA LEU A 35 6.64 8.80 -15.92
C LEU A 35 5.31 9.55 -16.10
N LEU A 36 4.35 9.34 -15.19
CA LEU A 36 3.03 9.95 -15.25
C LEU A 36 2.88 11.19 -14.37
N GLY A 37 3.93 11.60 -13.65
CA GLY A 37 3.87 12.72 -12.70
C GLY A 37 2.91 12.50 -11.53
N LEU A 38 2.68 11.25 -11.12
CA LEU A 38 1.77 10.92 -10.03
C LEU A 38 2.49 10.98 -8.68
N ASN A 39 1.87 11.64 -7.70
CA ASN A 39 2.43 11.82 -6.36
C ASN A 39 2.12 10.62 -5.44
N PHE A 40 2.69 9.45 -5.74
CA PHE A 40 2.62 8.30 -4.86
C PHE A 40 3.93 7.50 -4.84
N VAL A 41 4.12 6.74 -3.77
CA VAL A 41 5.19 5.76 -3.63
C VAL A 41 4.62 4.38 -3.35
N PHE A 42 5.13 3.37 -4.06
CA PHE A 42 4.77 1.97 -3.90
C PHE A 42 5.90 1.22 -3.20
N LEU A 43 5.61 0.68 -2.02
CA LEU A 43 6.57 -0.04 -1.17
C LEU A 43 6.23 -1.54 -1.04
N ALA A 44 7.21 -2.34 -0.66
CA ALA A 44 7.00 -3.74 -0.29
C ALA A 44 7.12 -3.90 1.23
N PHE A 45 6.01 -4.22 1.89
CA PHE A 45 5.92 -4.44 3.32
C PHE A 45 6.10 -5.94 3.63
N GLY A 46 7.24 -6.27 4.23
CA GLY A 46 7.58 -7.62 4.69
C GLY A 46 6.88 -7.95 6.00
N VAL A 47 5.62 -8.40 5.95
CA VAL A 47 4.81 -8.67 7.16
C VAL A 47 4.74 -10.16 7.42
N LEU A 48 5.20 -10.61 8.58
CA LEU A 48 5.09 -12.01 8.99
C LEU A 48 3.62 -12.42 9.09
N PRO A 49 3.27 -13.69 8.82
CA PRO A 49 1.88 -14.14 8.90
C PRO A 49 1.17 -13.93 10.24
N GLY A 50 1.92 -13.83 11.35
CA GLY A 50 1.38 -13.56 12.68
C GLY A 50 1.08 -12.09 12.97
N ASP A 51 1.68 -11.16 12.23
CA ASP A 51 1.64 -9.72 12.53
C ASP A 51 0.67 -8.94 11.65
N LEU A 52 -0.08 -9.64 10.79
CA LEU A 52 -0.81 -9.00 9.71
C LEU A 52 -2.00 -8.15 10.18
N GLU A 53 -2.69 -8.51 11.27
CA GLU A 53 -3.71 -7.62 11.86
C GLU A 53 -3.11 -6.32 12.41
N SER A 54 -2.00 -6.43 13.14
CA SER A 54 -1.26 -5.28 13.68
C SER A 54 -0.74 -4.39 12.54
N ALA A 55 -0.21 -5.00 11.48
CA ALA A 55 0.26 -4.28 10.31
C ALA A 55 -0.88 -3.55 9.58
N VAL A 56 -2.03 -4.21 9.36
CA VAL A 56 -3.20 -3.56 8.72
C VAL A 56 -3.72 -2.42 9.58
N SER A 57 -3.79 -2.60 10.90
CA SER A 57 -4.22 -1.55 11.83
C SER A 57 -3.30 -0.33 11.77
N GLY A 58 -1.99 -0.56 11.77
CA GLY A 58 -0.99 0.50 11.57
C GLY A 58 -1.13 1.18 10.21
N MET A 59 -1.31 0.42 9.13
CA MET A 59 -1.49 0.96 7.78
C MET A 59 -2.74 1.84 7.67
N ILE A 60 -3.84 1.47 8.33
CA ILE A 60 -5.04 2.31 8.42
C ILE A 60 -4.75 3.59 9.21
N ALA A 61 -4.08 3.48 10.36
CA ALA A 61 -3.74 4.62 11.20
C ALA A 61 -2.80 5.62 10.49
N PHE A 62 -1.84 5.13 9.71
CA PHE A 62 -0.94 5.94 8.88
C PHE A 62 -1.57 6.41 7.56
N ASN A 63 -2.83 6.07 7.28
CA ASN A 63 -3.52 6.39 6.03
C ASN A 63 -2.74 5.89 4.79
N ILE A 64 -2.13 4.70 4.87
CA ILE A 64 -1.53 3.98 3.74
C ILE A 64 -2.67 3.39 2.88
N ARG A 65 -2.67 3.69 1.58
CA ARG A 65 -3.80 3.41 0.68
C ARG A 65 -3.48 2.30 -0.34
N GLY A 66 -4.51 1.57 -0.79
CA GLY A 66 -4.44 0.68 -1.96
C GLY A 66 -3.40 -0.45 -1.85
N LEU A 67 -3.55 -1.36 -0.88
CA LEU A 67 -2.58 -2.44 -0.67
C LEU A 67 -2.86 -3.67 -1.54
N ASN A 68 -1.83 -4.14 -2.23
CA ASN A 68 -1.81 -5.46 -2.85
C ASN A 68 -1.42 -6.54 -1.82
N LEU A 69 -1.98 -7.74 -1.92
CA LEU A 69 -1.62 -8.89 -1.07
C LEU A 69 -1.07 -10.03 -1.95
N SER A 70 0.03 -10.69 -1.55
CA SER A 70 0.58 -11.86 -2.25
C SER A 70 0.72 -13.10 -1.35
N LEU A 71 0.51 -14.29 -1.92
CA LEU A 71 0.54 -15.59 -1.22
C LEU A 71 1.89 -15.83 -0.50
N PRO A 72 1.91 -16.53 0.65
CA PRO A 72 0.84 -17.34 1.24
C PRO A 72 -0.19 -16.54 2.06
N THR A 73 -0.04 -15.22 2.18
CA THR A 73 -1.01 -14.38 2.92
C THR A 73 -2.44 -14.56 2.39
N LYS A 74 -2.68 -14.74 1.08
CA LYS A 74 -4.08 -14.92 0.59
C LYS A 74 -4.80 -16.16 1.15
N LYS A 75 -4.11 -17.25 1.55
CA LYS A 75 -4.78 -18.49 2.03
C LYS A 75 -5.34 -18.38 3.45
N ARG A 76 -4.77 -17.53 4.32
CA ARG A 76 -5.33 -17.25 5.66
C ARG A 76 -6.49 -16.23 5.62
N TYR A 77 -6.77 -15.65 4.45
CA TYR A 77 -7.62 -14.46 4.29
C TYR A 77 -8.85 -14.68 3.40
N SER A 78 -9.27 -15.94 3.19
CA SER A 78 -10.65 -16.18 2.72
C SER A 78 -11.69 -15.74 3.76
N HIS A 79 -11.29 -15.44 5.00
CA HIS A 79 -12.18 -15.04 6.09
C HIS A 79 -12.08 -13.56 6.49
N PHE A 80 -10.92 -12.90 6.29
CA PHE A 80 -10.71 -11.52 6.73
C PHE A 80 -10.77 -10.54 5.54
N SER A 81 -11.91 -9.90 5.37
CA SER A 81 -12.25 -9.01 4.25
C SER A 81 -11.50 -7.66 4.31
N ILE A 82 -10.20 -7.66 4.01
CA ILE A 82 -9.39 -6.43 3.83
C ILE A 82 -9.87 -5.63 2.59
N GLN A 83 -10.57 -6.27 1.65
CA GLN A 83 -11.20 -5.60 0.50
C GLN A 83 -12.25 -4.55 0.90
N LYS A 84 -12.81 -4.60 2.12
CA LYS A 84 -13.81 -3.62 2.57
C LYS A 84 -13.17 -2.34 3.14
N ALA A 85 -11.98 -2.46 3.74
CA ALA A 85 -11.26 -1.31 4.32
C ALA A 85 -10.49 -0.48 3.28
N LEU A 86 -10.18 -1.05 2.10
CA LEU A 86 -9.39 -0.39 1.05
C LEU A 86 -10.24 0.26 -0.07
N LYS A 87 -11.58 0.20 0.03
CA LYS A 87 -12.53 0.79 -0.94
C LYS A 87 -13.16 2.10 -0.47
N PHE A 88 -12.51 2.89 0.40
CA PHE A 88 -13.06 4.21 0.75
C PHE A 88 -13.00 5.15 -0.47
N PRO A 89 -14.14 5.70 -0.92
CA PRO A 89 -14.20 6.61 -2.06
C PRO A 89 -13.54 7.96 -1.73
N ILE A 90 -12.95 8.56 -2.76
CA ILE A 90 -12.07 9.74 -2.75
C ILE A 90 -12.79 11.05 -2.33
N GLN A 91 -14.10 11.04 -2.05
CA GLN A 91 -14.90 12.28 -2.09
C GLN A 91 -15.22 13.01 -0.78
N GLU A 92 -14.98 12.48 0.44
CA GLU A 92 -15.62 13.06 1.66
C GLU A 92 -14.69 13.55 2.79
N ARG A 93 -13.43 13.92 2.53
CA ARG A 93 -12.56 14.49 3.60
C ARG A 93 -11.90 15.82 3.26
N GLN A 94 -12.62 16.74 2.61
CA GLN A 94 -12.16 18.14 2.44
C GLN A 94 -13.12 19.20 2.99
N THR A 95 -14.02 18.87 3.91
CA THR A 95 -14.98 19.86 4.43
C THR A 95 -14.90 20.13 5.94
N GLN A 96 -13.82 19.71 6.62
CA GLN A 96 -13.55 20.14 7.99
C GLN A 96 -12.04 20.23 8.21
N LEU A 97 -11.46 21.39 7.86
CA LEU A 97 -10.42 22.13 8.58
C LEU A 97 -10.24 23.49 7.90
#